data_AF-A0A1V5G429-F1
#
_entry.id   AF-A0A1V5G429-F1
#
_cell.length_a   1.000
_cell.length_b   1.000
_cell.length_c   1.000
_cell.angle_alpha   90.00
_cell.angle_beta   90.00
_cell.angle_gamma   90.00
#
_symmetry.space_group_name_H-M   'P 1'
#
loop_
_entity.id
_entity.type
_entity.pdbx_description
1 polymer ?
#
loop_
_entity_poly.entity_id
_entity_poly.type
_entity_poly.pdbx_seq_one_letter_code
_entity_poly.pdbx_strand_id
1 'polypeptide(L)'
;MLTFLVGWYSAKYGSVLNPKIIGLGLIYSLSPALANGAVYLATTIPDADGDRVTGKSTFCVKYGEKRTAIAALFLCTGALVATFFIEYHYWVMAVPTLLSLVFFVIFAFSTKREAAFKTFKWPVFLLSASVSLFVPEYGVLIIITFVLSRIYYQKRFGIEYPTFKSK
;
A
#
# COMPACT_ATOMS: atom_id res chain seq x y z
N MET A 1 -11.15 -0.88 -1.07
CA MET A 1 -12.22 0.12 -1.29
C MET A 1 -13.26 0.07 -0.18
N LEU A 2 -13.89 -1.08 0.09
CA LEU A 2 -14.88 -1.22 1.17
C LEU A 2 -14.32 -0.89 2.56
N THR A 3 -13.11 -1.35 2.89
CA THR A 3 -12.45 -1.03 4.17
C THR A 3 -12.21 0.47 4.36
N PHE A 4 -11.79 1.17 3.30
CA PHE A 4 -11.60 2.63 3.32
C PHE A 4 -12.92 3.39 3.42
N LEU A 5 -13.95 2.92 2.71
CA LEU A 5 -15.30 3.46 2.80
C LEU A 5 -15.88 3.29 4.21
N VAL A 6 -15.72 2.10 4.82
CA VAL A 6 -16.12 1.83 6.21
C VAL A 6 -15.35 2.70 7.19
N GLY A 7 -14.05 2.90 6.97
CA GLY A 7 -13.23 3.83 7.77
C GLY A 7 -13.73 5.27 7.68
N TRP A 8 -14.05 5.74 6.47
CA TRP A 8 -14.64 7.06 6.26
C TRP A 8 -15.98 7.23 6.98
N TYR A 9 -16.87 6.23 6.91
CA TYR A 9 -18.12 6.26 7.65
C TYR A 9 -17.92 6.23 9.16
N SER A 10 -16.96 5.46 9.64
CA SER A 10 -16.63 5.39 11.07
C SER A 10 -16.12 6.74 11.59
N ALA A 11 -15.37 7.49 10.77
CA ALA A 11 -14.92 8.84 11.11
C ALA A 11 -16.06 9.89 11.11
N LYS A 12 -17.17 9.63 10.41
CA LYS A 12 -18.39 10.47 10.39
C LYS A 12 -19.52 9.92 11.26
N TYR A 13 -19.19 9.07 12.24
CA TYR A 13 -20.17 8.47 13.15
C TYR A 13 -21.13 9.53 13.72
N GLY A 14 -22.45 9.28 13.62
CA GLY A 14 -23.51 10.22 14.00
C GLY A 14 -24.11 11.07 12.86
N SER A 15 -23.56 11.00 11.64
CA SER A 15 -24.12 11.67 10.46
C SER A 15 -25.25 10.86 9.82
N VAL A 16 -26.33 11.50 9.36
CA VAL A 16 -27.38 10.83 8.56
C VAL A 16 -26.77 10.34 7.23
N LEU A 17 -26.87 9.05 6.95
CA LEU A 17 -26.41 8.47 5.69
C LEU A 17 -27.27 9.02 4.54
N ASN A 18 -26.65 9.85 3.69
CA ASN A 18 -27.26 10.41 2.48
C ASN A 18 -26.43 9.98 1.26
N PRO A 19 -27.06 9.67 0.10
CA PRO A 19 -26.36 9.35 -1.15
C PRO A 19 -25.19 10.28 -1.50
N LYS A 20 -25.27 11.57 -1.19
CA LYS A 20 -24.15 12.52 -1.40
C LYS A 20 -22.90 12.16 -0.59
N ILE A 21 -23.07 11.77 0.67
CA ILE A 21 -21.97 11.36 1.57
C ILE A 21 -21.36 10.05 1.09
N ILE A 22 -22.18 9.13 0.56
CA ILE A 22 -21.71 7.88 -0.06
C ILE A 22 -20.84 8.18 -1.28
N GLY A 23 -21.30 9.07 -2.17
CA GLY A 23 -20.54 9.49 -3.34
C GLY A 23 -19.17 10.08 -2.96
N LEU A 24 -19.12 10.97 -1.98
CA LEU A 24 -17.86 11.54 -1.48
C LEU A 24 -16.94 10.47 -0.87
N GLY A 25 -17.49 9.55 -0.06
CA GLY A 25 -16.71 8.47 0.52
C GLY A 25 -16.07 7.56 -0.52
N LEU A 26 -16.76 7.29 -1.64
CA LEU A 26 -16.21 6.53 -2.77
C LEU A 26 -15.09 7.29 -3.46
N ILE A 27 -15.26 8.59 -3.71
CA ILE A 27 -14.24 9.45 -4.32
C ILE A 27 -12.99 9.51 -3.45
N TYR A 28 -13.14 9.75 -2.14
CA TYR A 28 -12.02 9.84 -1.22
C TYR A 28 -11.30 8.50 -1.01
N SER A 29 -12.04 7.38 -1.17
CA SER A 29 -11.47 6.03 -1.12
C SER A 29 -10.67 5.65 -2.38
N LEU A 30 -10.74 6.44 -3.46
CA LEU A 30 -10.07 6.13 -4.72
C LEU A 30 -8.55 6.15 -4.57
N SER A 31 -7.99 7.19 -3.95
CA SER A 31 -6.55 7.30 -3.74
C SER A 31 -5.96 6.11 -2.96
N PRO A 32 -6.44 5.78 -1.74
CA PRO A 32 -5.91 4.63 -1.01
C PRO A 32 -6.20 3.28 -1.70
N ALA A 33 -7.30 3.14 -2.44
CA ALA A 33 -7.56 1.94 -3.22
C ALA A 33 -6.55 1.73 -4.36
N LEU A 34 -6.24 2.79 -5.11
CA LEU A 34 -5.24 2.77 -6.17
C LEU A 34 -3.83 2.55 -5.62
N ALA A 35 -3.48 3.20 -4.50
CA ALA A 35 -2.19 3.00 -3.82
C ALA A 35 -2.02 1.54 -3.36
N ASN A 36 -3.07 0.95 -2.76
CA ASN A 36 -3.05 -0.45 -2.36
C ASN A 36 -2.92 -1.40 -3.57
N GLY A 37 -3.61 -1.09 -4.68
CA GLY A 37 -3.48 -1.83 -5.93
C GLY A 37 -2.06 -1.77 -6.50
N ALA A 38 -1.41 -0.60 -6.47
CA ALA A 38 -0.03 -0.42 -6.91
C ALA A 38 0.95 -1.28 -6.08
N VAL A 39 0.84 -1.21 -4.75
CA VAL A 39 1.65 -2.00 -3.82
C VAL A 39 1.42 -3.49 -4.03
N TYR A 40 0.16 -3.94 -4.16
CA TYR A 40 -0.18 -5.32 -4.45
C TYR A 40 0.47 -5.83 -5.75
N LEU A 41 0.40 -5.05 -6.84
CA LEU A 41 1.07 -5.45 -8.08
C LEU A 41 2.58 -5.58 -7.88
N ALA A 42 3.21 -4.67 -7.13
CA ALA A 42 4.63 -4.76 -6.82
C ALA A 42 5.00 -6.01 -6.00
N THR A 43 4.12 -6.51 -5.11
CA THR A 43 4.37 -7.76 -4.36
C THR A 43 4.23 -9.01 -5.23
N THR A 44 3.42 -8.99 -6.29
CA THR A 44 3.29 -10.18 -7.16
C THR A 44 4.55 -10.52 -7.94
N ILE A 45 5.52 -9.60 -8.08
CA ILE A 45 6.80 -9.87 -8.75
C ILE A 45 7.70 -10.80 -7.93
N PRO A 46 8.10 -10.49 -6.67
CA PRO A 46 8.90 -11.40 -5.86
C PRO A 46 8.18 -12.72 -5.56
N ASP A 47 6.85 -12.75 -5.60
CA ASP A 47 6.05 -13.95 -5.38
C ASP A 47 5.87 -14.80 -6.65
N ALA A 48 6.25 -14.29 -7.82
CA ALA A 48 5.98 -14.93 -9.11
C ALA A 48 6.53 -16.36 -9.22
N ASP A 49 7.72 -16.64 -8.68
CA ASP A 49 8.31 -17.99 -8.73
C ASP A 49 7.48 -18.99 -7.92
N GLY A 50 7.06 -18.61 -6.71
CA GLY A 50 6.20 -19.44 -5.87
C GLY A 50 4.79 -19.59 -6.45
N ASP A 51 4.25 -18.52 -7.05
CA ASP A 51 2.95 -18.54 -7.71
C ASP A 51 2.94 -19.47 -8.93
N ARG A 52 4.01 -19.48 -9.74
CA ARG A 52 4.15 -20.41 -10.88
C ARG A 52 4.16 -21.87 -10.42
N VAL A 53 4.94 -22.18 -9.38
CA VAL A 53 5.04 -23.56 -8.83
C VAL A 53 3.69 -24.03 -8.27
N THR A 54 2.91 -23.12 -7.68
CA THR A 54 1.61 -23.43 -7.08
C THR A 54 0.43 -23.29 -8.05
N GLY A 55 0.68 -22.98 -9.33
CA GLY A 55 -0.36 -22.85 -10.36
C GLY A 55 -1.24 -21.60 -10.24
N LYS A 56 -0.82 -20.58 -9.48
CA LYS A 56 -1.58 -19.32 -9.33
C LYS A 56 -1.36 -18.41 -10.53
N SER A 57 -2.45 -17.92 -11.12
CA SER A 57 -2.42 -16.97 -12.24
C SER A 57 -2.45 -15.52 -11.73
N THR A 58 -1.43 -15.10 -10.98
CA THR A 58 -1.30 -13.71 -10.55
C THR A 58 -0.94 -12.78 -11.70
N PHE A 59 -1.11 -11.47 -11.53
CA PHE A 59 -0.91 -10.49 -12.60
C PHE A 59 0.51 -10.58 -13.20
N CYS A 60 1.53 -10.73 -12.35
CA CYS A 60 2.91 -10.95 -12.79
C CYS A 60 3.11 -12.26 -13.55
N VAL A 61 2.50 -13.35 -13.10
CA VAL A 61 2.60 -14.64 -13.80
C VAL A 61 1.96 -14.57 -15.19
N LYS A 62 0.81 -13.89 -15.32
CA LYS A 62 0.06 -13.80 -16.57
C LYS A 62 0.64 -12.79 -17.57
N TYR A 63 1.09 -11.63 -17.09
CA TYR A 63 1.49 -10.50 -17.95
C TYR A 63 2.99 -10.19 -17.91
N GLY A 64 3.76 -10.86 -17.05
CA GLY A 64 5.19 -10.65 -16.87
C GLY A 64 5.52 -9.46 -15.98
N GLU A 65 6.77 -9.42 -15.53
CA GLU A 65 7.27 -8.44 -14.55
C GLU A 65 7.19 -7.00 -15.06
N LYS A 66 7.61 -6.77 -16.31
CA LYS A 66 7.67 -5.41 -16.88
C LYS A 66 6.28 -4.77 -16.98
N ARG A 67 5.27 -5.52 -17.46
CA ARG A 67 3.89 -5.01 -17.55
C ARG A 67 3.30 -4.80 -16.17
N THR A 68 3.64 -5.65 -15.21
CA THR A 68 3.23 -5.50 -13.80
C THR A 68 3.79 -4.24 -13.18
N ALA A 69 5.09 -3.98 -13.36
CA ALA A 69 5.75 -2.79 -12.82
C ALA A 69 5.18 -1.49 -13.44
N ILE A 70 4.92 -1.48 -14.76
CA ILE A 70 4.29 -0.35 -15.44
C ILE A 70 2.85 -0.14 -14.94
N ALA A 71 2.06 -1.20 -14.82
CA ALA A 71 0.70 -1.12 -14.30
C ALA A 71 0.69 -0.60 -12.85
N ALA A 72 1.64 -1.06 -12.02
CA ALA A 72 1.82 -0.59 -10.66
C ALA A 72 2.15 0.91 -10.61
N LEU A 73 3.04 1.39 -11.50
CA LEU A 73 3.33 2.81 -11.64
C LEU A 73 2.09 3.62 -12.03
N PHE A 74 1.30 3.16 -13.02
CA PHE A 74 0.07 3.84 -13.39
C PHE A 74 -0.94 3.93 -12.24
N LEU A 75 -1.09 2.86 -11.45
CA LEU A 75 -1.93 2.87 -10.25
C LEU A 75 -1.40 3.85 -9.20
N CYS A 76 -0.08 3.92 -8.98
CA CYS A 76 0.51 4.88 -8.04
C CYS A 76 0.32 6.33 -8.51
N THR A 77 0.52 6.61 -9.79
CA THR A 77 0.24 7.93 -10.39
C THR A 77 -1.24 8.28 -10.26
N GLY A 78 -2.14 7.34 -10.56
CA GLY A 78 -3.58 7.52 -10.38
C GLY A 78 -3.95 7.79 -8.92
N ALA A 79 -3.28 7.12 -7.97
CA ALA A 79 -3.46 7.37 -6.55
C ALA A 79 -3.08 8.80 -6.18
N LEU A 80 -1.96 9.32 -6.72
CA LEU A 80 -1.51 10.70 -6.51
C LEU A 80 -2.52 11.70 -7.06
N VAL A 81 -2.99 11.52 -8.31
CA VAL A 81 -4.02 12.38 -8.90
C VAL A 81 -5.29 12.36 -8.05
N ALA A 82 -5.71 11.19 -7.59
CA ALA A 82 -6.90 11.04 -6.76
C ALA A 82 -6.79 11.72 -5.39
N THR A 83 -5.58 12.01 -4.89
CA THR A 83 -5.42 12.73 -3.61
C THR A 83 -6.00 14.14 -3.67
N PHE A 84 -5.94 14.80 -4.82
CA PHE A 84 -6.43 16.18 -4.99
C PHE A 84 -7.96 16.28 -4.96
N PHE A 85 -8.67 15.16 -5.01
CA PHE A 85 -10.12 15.13 -4.78
C PHE A 85 -10.49 15.04 -3.31
N ILE A 86 -9.53 14.85 -2.39
CA ILE A 86 -9.77 14.81 -0.95
C ILE A 86 -9.79 16.26 -0.44
N GLU A 87 -10.88 16.68 0.20
CA GLU A 87 -11.02 18.07 0.68
C GLU A 87 -10.15 18.37 1.90
N TYR A 88 -10.10 17.44 2.86
CA TYR A 88 -9.44 17.65 4.15
C TYR A 88 -8.23 16.74 4.31
N HIS A 89 -7.12 17.30 4.79
CA HIS A 89 -5.88 16.56 5.06
C HIS A 89 -5.36 15.72 3.88
N TYR A 90 -5.61 16.17 2.63
CA TYR A 90 -5.15 15.47 1.42
C TYR A 90 -3.65 15.20 1.41
N TRP A 91 -2.86 16.06 2.06
CA TRP A 91 -1.42 15.93 2.23
C TRP A 91 -1.00 14.60 2.89
N VAL A 92 -1.85 14.01 3.74
CA VAL A 92 -1.61 12.71 4.41
C VAL A 92 -1.46 11.59 3.38
N MET A 93 -2.15 11.69 2.24
CA MET A 93 -1.99 10.76 1.11
C MET A 93 -1.02 11.30 0.06
N ALA A 94 -1.05 12.61 -0.24
CA ALA A 94 -0.26 13.19 -1.32
C ALA A 94 1.25 13.08 -1.08
N VAL A 95 1.73 13.40 0.13
CA VAL A 95 3.16 13.34 0.46
C VAL A 95 3.72 11.91 0.35
N PRO A 96 3.18 10.88 1.03
CA PRO A 96 3.72 9.54 0.91
C PRO A 96 3.56 8.98 -0.51
N THR A 97 2.48 9.31 -1.24
CA THR A 97 2.31 8.83 -2.61
C THR A 97 3.32 9.47 -3.57
N LEU A 98 3.59 10.77 -3.44
CA LEU A 98 4.60 11.48 -4.23
C LEU A 98 6.00 10.90 -4.01
N LEU A 99 6.38 10.69 -2.75
CA LEU A 99 7.66 10.05 -2.40
C LEU A 99 7.72 8.59 -2.90
N SER A 100 6.61 7.87 -2.80
CA SER A 100 6.47 6.50 -3.29
C SER A 100 6.68 6.42 -4.80
N LEU A 101 6.23 7.43 -5.55
CA LEU A 101 6.32 7.47 -7.00
C LEU A 101 7.76 7.32 -7.50
N VAL A 102 8.75 7.86 -6.77
CA VAL A 102 10.18 7.68 -7.10
C VAL A 102 10.55 6.19 -7.13
N PHE A 103 10.10 5.40 -6.14
CA PHE A 103 10.35 3.96 -6.11
C PHE A 103 9.62 3.24 -7.25
N PHE A 104 8.36 3.60 -7.54
CA PHE A 104 7.61 3.00 -8.65
C PHE A 104 8.19 3.33 -10.02
N VAL A 105 8.73 4.54 -10.22
CA VAL A 105 9.42 4.92 -11.45
C VAL A 105 10.69 4.08 -11.61
N ILE A 106 11.53 4.00 -10.58
CA ILE A 106 12.75 3.15 -10.60
C ILE A 106 12.39 1.69 -10.89
N PHE A 107 11.33 1.19 -10.25
CA PHE A 107 10.85 -0.18 -10.43
C PHE A 107 10.32 -0.45 -11.84
N ALA A 108 9.65 0.53 -12.46
CA ALA A 108 9.22 0.42 -13.84
C ALA A 108 10.41 0.25 -14.80
N PHE A 109 11.57 0.83 -14.51
CA PHE A 109 12.80 0.64 -15.30
C PHE A 109 13.62 -0.59 -14.89
N SER A 110 13.63 -0.95 -13.61
CA SER A 110 14.37 -2.07 -13.03
C SER A 110 13.42 -3.04 -12.34
N THR A 111 13.02 -4.10 -13.05
CA THR A 111 12.14 -5.16 -12.50
C THR A 111 12.87 -6.11 -11.55
N LYS A 112 14.07 -5.75 -11.09
CA LYS A 112 14.84 -6.55 -10.14
C LYS A 112 14.07 -6.72 -8.83
N ARG A 113 14.18 -7.90 -8.23
CA ARG A 113 13.52 -8.27 -6.97
C ARG A 113 13.76 -7.25 -5.85
N GLU A 114 14.98 -6.72 -5.74
CA GLU A 114 15.33 -5.68 -4.76
C GLU A 114 14.53 -4.38 -4.95
N ALA A 115 14.33 -3.96 -6.19
CA ALA A 115 13.53 -2.78 -6.51
C ALA A 115 12.05 -3.03 -6.17
N ALA A 116 11.54 -4.24 -6.42
CA ALA A 116 10.20 -4.64 -5.99
C ALA A 116 10.06 -4.53 -4.46
N PHE A 117 11.03 -5.07 -3.70
CA PHE A 117 11.05 -5.00 -2.24
C PHE A 117 11.00 -3.57 -1.71
N LYS A 118 11.79 -2.66 -2.29
CA LYS A 118 11.75 -1.24 -1.92
C LYS A 118 10.38 -0.64 -2.25
N THR A 119 9.81 -0.99 -3.39
CA THR A 119 8.56 -0.42 -3.93
C THR A 119 7.31 -0.82 -3.16
N PHE A 120 7.28 -1.94 -2.45
CA PHE A 120 6.14 -2.22 -1.56
C PHE A 120 6.42 -1.87 -0.10
N LYS A 121 7.67 -1.98 0.39
CA LYS A 121 8.00 -1.70 1.80
C LYS A 121 8.01 -0.21 2.12
N TRP A 122 8.67 0.61 1.29
CA TRP A 122 8.78 2.05 1.55
C TRP A 122 7.43 2.76 1.47
N PRO A 123 6.58 2.53 0.46
CA PRO A 123 5.27 3.17 0.41
C PRO A 123 4.37 2.82 1.60
N VAL A 124 4.36 1.56 2.03
CA VAL A 124 3.61 1.13 3.23
C VAL A 124 4.14 1.82 4.48
N PHE A 125 5.47 1.91 4.63
CA PHE A 125 6.08 2.62 5.75
C PHE A 125 5.76 4.12 5.74
N LEU A 126 5.95 4.79 4.60
CA LEU A 126 5.71 6.23 4.44
C LEU A 126 4.26 6.57 4.75
N LEU A 127 3.31 5.83 4.19
CA LEU A 127 1.89 6.04 4.46
C LEU A 127 1.57 5.79 5.94
N SER A 128 2.08 4.69 6.51
CA SER A 128 1.83 4.36 7.92
C SER A 128 2.40 5.41 8.87
N ALA A 129 3.58 5.94 8.57
CA ALA A 129 4.21 7.02 9.32
C ALA A 129 3.38 8.31 9.21
N SER A 130 2.95 8.69 8.00
CA SER A 130 2.09 9.87 7.79
C SER A 130 0.76 9.78 8.56
N VAL A 131 0.10 8.62 8.54
CA VAL A 131 -1.15 8.40 9.31
C VAL A 131 -0.89 8.44 10.82
N SER A 132 0.23 7.89 11.30
CA SER A 132 0.58 7.85 12.72
C SER A 132 0.83 9.24 13.33
N LEU A 133 1.20 10.23 12.51
CA LEU A 133 1.31 11.63 12.95
C LEU A 133 -0.05 12.24 13.30
N PHE A 134 -1.14 11.72 12.71
CA PHE A 134 -2.49 12.22 12.92
C PHE A 134 -3.29 11.35 13.90
N VAL A 135 -3.00 10.04 13.92
CA VAL A 135 -3.62 9.05 14.81
C VAL A 135 -2.51 8.35 15.60
N PRO A 136 -2.02 8.92 16.71
CA PRO A 136 -0.91 8.37 17.48
C PRO A 136 -1.14 6.94 17.96
N GLU A 137 -2.38 6.57 18.27
CA GLU A 137 -2.79 5.23 18.68
C GLU A 137 -2.48 4.19 17.59
N TYR A 138 -2.66 4.56 16.32
CA TYR A 138 -2.28 3.71 15.19
C TYR A 138 -0.76 3.48 15.15
N GLY A 139 0.03 4.51 15.46
CA GLY A 139 1.49 4.39 15.58
C GLY A 139 1.92 3.43 16.70
N VAL A 140 1.27 3.53 17.87
CA VAL A 140 1.51 2.59 18.99
C VAL A 140 1.19 1.15 18.57
N LEU A 141 0.05 0.93 17.90
CA LEU A 141 -0.34 -0.38 17.41
C LEU A 141 0.66 -0.95 16.39
N ILE A 142 1.20 -0.12 15.49
CA ILE A 142 2.25 -0.54 14.55
C ILE A 142 3.51 -0.97 15.30
N ILE A 143 3.97 -0.20 16.29
CA ILE A 143 5.17 -0.50 17.07
C ILE A 143 4.98 -1.84 17.82
N ILE A 144 3.84 -2.01 18.49
CA ILE A 144 3.51 -3.27 19.18
C ILE A 144 3.51 -4.44 18.18
N THR A 145 2.83 -4.28 17.04
CA THR A 145 2.75 -5.32 16.01
C THR A 145 4.13 -5.68 15.47
N PHE A 146 4.99 -4.69 15.24
CA PHE A 146 6.36 -4.90 14.78
C PHE A 146 7.18 -5.69 15.80
N VAL A 147 7.16 -5.28 17.08
CA VAL A 147 7.92 -5.95 18.15
C VAL A 147 7.42 -7.37 18.37
N LEU A 148 6.09 -7.57 18.49
CA LEU A 148 5.51 -8.89 18.70
C LEU A 148 5.76 -9.83 17.52
N SER A 149 5.61 -9.32 16.28
CA SER A 149 5.95 -10.09 15.08
C SER A 149 7.43 -10.49 15.10
N ARG A 150 8.32 -9.57 15.49
CA ARG A 150 9.76 -9.85 15.57
C ARG A 150 10.11 -10.93 16.57
N ILE A 151 9.53 -10.85 17.77
CA ILE A 151 9.71 -11.88 18.79
C ILE A 151 9.15 -13.22 18.31
N TYR A 152 7.95 -13.23 17.72
CA TYR A 152 7.29 -14.44 17.26
C TYR A 152 8.10 -15.14 16.16
N TYR A 153 8.47 -14.42 15.10
CA TYR A 153 9.19 -15.02 13.97
C TYR A 153 10.61 -15.47 14.32
N GLN A 154 11.29 -14.74 15.21
CA GLN A 154 12.59 -15.18 15.74
C GLN A 154 12.46 -16.46 16.57
N LYS A 155 11.50 -16.53 17.51
CA LYS A 155 11.32 -17.71 18.37
C LYS A 155 10.82 -18.92 17.61
N ARG A 156 9.89 -18.74 16.67
CA ARG A 156 9.22 -19.85 15.99
C ARG A 156 10.01 -20.39 14.80
N PHE A 157 10.65 -19.51 14.03
CA PHE A 157 11.26 -19.85 12.75
C PHE A 157 12.76 -19.49 12.66
N GLY A 158 13.33 -18.83 13.67
CA GLY A 158 14.73 -18.41 13.64
C GLY A 158 15.02 -17.31 12.61
N ILE A 159 14.01 -16.59 12.12
CA ILE A 159 14.15 -15.57 11.07
C ILE A 159 13.99 -14.15 11.63
N GLU A 160 14.76 -13.21 11.07
CA GLU A 160 14.65 -11.78 11.37
C GLU A 160 13.53 -11.15 10.50
N TYR A 161 12.31 -11.08 11.02
CA TYR A 161 11.14 -10.47 10.37
C TYR A 161 10.31 -9.72 11.42
N PRO A 162 9.75 -8.52 11.16
CA PRO A 162 9.82 -7.76 9.91
C PRO A 162 11.18 -7.06 9.70
N THR A 163 11.65 -6.98 8.45
CA THR A 163 12.91 -6.30 8.09
C THR A 163 12.86 -5.61 6.73
N PHE A 164 13.60 -4.52 6.57
CA PHE A 164 13.77 -3.82 5.30
C PHE A 164 14.81 -4.46 4.37
N LYS A 165 15.64 -5.37 4.88
CA LYS A 165 16.66 -6.07 4.09
C LYS A 165 15.98 -6.87 2.94
N SER A 166 16.53 -6.79 1.73
CA SER A 166 16.26 -7.74 0.65
C SER A 166 17.36 -8.81 0.73
N LYS A 167 17.02 -9.98 1.26
CA LYS A 167 17.85 -11.17 1.10
C LYS A 167 17.35 -11.95 -0.11
#